data_AF-A0A6P6V4I8-F1
#
_entry.id   AF-A0A6P6V4I8-F1
#
_cell.length_a   1.000
_cell.length_b   1.000
_cell.length_c   1.000
_cell.angle_alpha   90.00
_cell.angle_beta   90.00
_cell.angle_gamma   90.00
#
_symmetry.space_group_name_H-M   'P 1'
#
loop_
_entity.id
_entity.type
_entity.pdbx_description
1 polymer ?
#
loop_
_entity_poly.entity_id
_entity_poly.type
_entity_poly.pdbx_seq_one_letter_code
_entity_poly.pdbx_strand_id
1 'polypeptide(L)'
;MVRPPLSSSHSFFLLFCLITICVKYSREPDNPTKSCKARGSDLRVHFKNTRETAHAIRKLPLAKAKRYLEDVLAHKQAIPFTRFCGGVGRTAQAKNRHSNGQGRWPVKSASFILDLLKNAESNAEVKGLDVDSLFISHIQVNQAQKQRRRTYRAHGRINPYMSSPCHIELILSEKEESVKKEPESQLATSKSRKA
;
A
#
# COMPACT_ATOMS: atom_id res chain seq x y z
N MET A 1 -45.08 -54.89 -1.19
CA MET A 1 -45.13 -53.94 -2.31
C MET A 1 -43.85 -53.12 -2.31
N VAL A 2 -42.92 -53.49 -3.18
CA VAL A 2 -41.60 -52.86 -3.35
C VAL A 2 -41.74 -51.83 -4.47
N ARG A 3 -41.34 -50.58 -4.25
CA ARG A 3 -41.28 -49.57 -5.32
C ARG A 3 -40.04 -49.81 -6.20
N PRO A 4 -40.14 -49.73 -7.54
CA PRO A 4 -38.98 -49.88 -8.44
C PRO A 4 -38.14 -48.59 -8.52
N PRO A 5 -36.89 -48.67 -9.01
CA PRO A 5 -35.96 -47.54 -9.07
C PRO A 5 -36.11 -46.75 -10.37
N LEU A 6 -36.01 -45.42 -10.28
CA LEU A 6 -35.81 -44.54 -11.43
C LEU A 6 -34.33 -44.18 -11.52
N SER A 7 -33.65 -44.79 -12.48
CA SER A 7 -32.37 -44.34 -13.02
C SER A 7 -32.59 -43.24 -14.05
N SER A 8 -31.98 -42.07 -13.89
CA SER A 8 -31.52 -41.23 -15.01
C SER A 8 -30.86 -39.94 -14.51
N SER A 9 -29.53 -39.94 -14.51
CA SER A 9 -28.70 -38.90 -15.13
C SER A 9 -29.21 -37.44 -15.07
N HIS A 10 -28.82 -36.70 -14.03
CA HIS A 10 -28.58 -35.25 -14.13
C HIS A 10 -27.17 -34.95 -13.60
N SER A 11 -26.21 -35.12 -14.50
CA SER A 11 -24.97 -34.34 -14.51
C SER A 11 -25.31 -32.85 -14.49
N PHE A 12 -24.36 -32.04 -14.02
CA PHE A 12 -24.39 -30.57 -14.02
C PHE A 12 -25.35 -29.95 -13.01
N PHE A 13 -24.82 -29.52 -11.86
CA PHE A 13 -24.90 -28.12 -11.39
C PHE A 13 -24.33 -28.02 -9.96
N LEU A 14 -23.08 -28.46 -9.80
CA LEU A 14 -22.25 -28.03 -8.67
C LEU A 14 -20.95 -27.44 -9.19
N LEU A 15 -21.05 -26.59 -10.23
CA LEU A 15 -20.13 -25.47 -10.35
C LEU A 15 -20.56 -24.45 -9.28
N PHE A 16 -20.28 -24.80 -8.03
CA PHE A 16 -20.34 -23.87 -6.92
C PHE A 16 -19.36 -22.76 -7.30
N CYS A 17 -19.93 -21.68 -7.81
CA CYS A 17 -19.22 -20.52 -8.26
C CYS A 17 -18.45 -20.02 -7.04
N LEU A 18 -17.16 -20.34 -6.98
CA LEU A 18 -16.18 -19.56 -6.24
C LEU A 18 -16.15 -18.19 -6.92
N ILE A 19 -17.21 -17.40 -6.69
CA ILE A 19 -17.14 -15.96 -6.82
C ILE A 19 -16.16 -15.58 -5.71
N THR A 20 -14.88 -15.62 -6.05
CA THR A 20 -13.88 -14.86 -5.33
C THR A 20 -14.47 -13.46 -5.26
N ILE A 21 -14.87 -13.03 -4.06
CA ILE A 21 -15.29 -11.66 -3.79
C ILE A 21 -14.01 -10.83 -3.90
N CYS A 22 -13.54 -10.65 -5.14
CA CYS A 22 -12.43 -9.81 -5.47
C CYS A 22 -12.98 -8.39 -5.44
N VAL A 23 -12.84 -7.76 -4.27
CA VAL A 23 -13.21 -6.35 -4.11
C VAL A 23 -12.45 -5.55 -5.17
N LYS A 24 -13.16 -4.67 -5.89
CA LYS A 24 -12.58 -3.85 -6.96
C LYS A 24 -11.38 -3.04 -6.43
N TYR A 25 -10.29 -3.02 -7.18
CA TYR A 25 -9.13 -2.17 -6.89
C TYR A 25 -9.44 -0.73 -7.32
N SER A 26 -8.89 0.25 -6.60
CA SER A 26 -9.09 1.66 -6.94
C SER A 26 -8.37 2.08 -8.22
N ARG A 27 -7.26 1.43 -8.54
CA ARG A 27 -6.46 1.66 -9.74
C ARG A 27 -6.01 0.33 -10.30
N GLU A 28 -6.04 0.21 -11.62
CA GLU A 28 -5.52 -0.95 -12.32
C GLU A 28 -4.07 -0.68 -12.78
N PRO A 29 -3.21 -1.72 -12.78
CA PRO A 29 -1.88 -1.61 -13.35
C PRO A 29 -1.96 -1.47 -14.87
N ASP A 30 -1.03 -0.71 -15.45
CA ASP A 30 -0.98 -0.50 -16.90
C ASP A 30 -0.75 -1.84 -17.64
N ASN A 31 0.10 -2.71 -17.08
CA ASN A 31 0.33 -4.07 -17.58
C ASN A 31 0.01 -5.11 -16.49
N PRO A 32 -1.08 -5.89 -16.61
CA PRO A 32 -1.49 -6.85 -15.57
C PRO A 32 -0.54 -8.06 -15.45
N THR A 33 0.14 -8.41 -16.54
CA THR A 33 1.11 -9.52 -16.58
C THR A 33 2.39 -9.17 -15.82
N LYS A 34 2.92 -7.96 -16.02
CA LYS A 34 4.17 -7.45 -15.39
C LYS A 34 3.94 -6.79 -14.03
N SER A 35 2.82 -7.09 -13.38
CA SER A 35 2.48 -6.46 -12.11
C SER A 35 1.86 -7.42 -11.11
N CYS A 36 2.11 -7.16 -9.84
CA CYS A 36 1.53 -7.90 -8.71
C CYS A 36 0.60 -7.01 -7.92
N LYS A 37 -0.49 -7.61 -7.45
CA LYS A 37 -1.48 -6.94 -6.61
C LYS A 37 -1.43 -7.57 -5.21
N ALA A 38 -1.52 -6.74 -4.19
CA ALA A 38 -1.72 -7.16 -2.81
C ALA A 38 -2.71 -6.21 -2.13
N ARG A 39 -3.50 -6.75 -1.20
CA ARG A 39 -4.47 -5.95 -0.44
C ARG A 39 -4.54 -6.41 1.00
N GLY A 40 -4.66 -5.47 1.92
CA GLY A 40 -5.09 -5.72 3.30
C GLY A 40 -6.43 -5.05 3.54
N SER A 41 -7.45 -5.80 3.95
CA SER A 41 -8.78 -5.30 4.30
C SER A 41 -8.95 -5.17 5.81
N ASP A 42 -9.70 -4.15 6.25
CA ASP A 42 -10.12 -3.93 7.64
C ASP A 42 -8.98 -4.00 8.68
N LEU A 43 -7.81 -3.51 8.28
CA LEU A 43 -6.63 -3.52 9.14
C LEU A 43 -6.83 -2.58 10.33
N ARG A 44 -6.69 -3.10 11.55
CA ARG A 44 -6.84 -2.33 12.79
C ARG A 44 -5.59 -1.51 13.13
N VAL A 45 -5.25 -0.58 12.24
CA VAL A 45 -4.14 0.36 12.37
C VAL A 45 -4.65 1.79 12.24
N HIS A 46 -3.86 2.78 12.66
CA HIS A 46 -4.28 4.18 12.59
C HIS A 46 -4.16 4.70 11.15
N PHE A 47 -5.29 4.91 10.47
CA PHE A 47 -5.36 5.38 9.08
C PHE A 47 -4.36 6.49 8.74
N LYS A 48 -4.30 7.55 9.56
CA LYS A 48 -3.43 8.71 9.27
C LYS A 48 -1.95 8.33 9.25
N ASN A 49 -1.51 7.47 10.15
CA ASN A 49 -0.11 7.05 10.24
C ASN A 49 0.24 6.14 9.07
N THR A 50 -0.64 5.18 8.77
CA THR A 50 -0.47 4.24 7.67
C THR A 50 -0.41 4.96 6.32
N ARG A 51 -1.22 6.01 6.12
CA ARG A 51 -1.19 6.82 4.89
C ARG A 51 0.15 7.55 4.70
N GLU A 52 0.71 8.17 5.74
CA GLU A 52 2.02 8.82 5.63
C GLU A 52 3.14 7.79 5.40
N THR A 53 3.05 6.62 6.07
CA THR A 53 3.98 5.50 5.87
C THR A 53 3.96 5.00 4.43
N ALA A 54 2.77 4.78 3.88
CA ALA A 54 2.57 4.37 2.50
C ALA A 54 3.10 5.43 1.50
N HIS A 55 2.89 6.71 1.80
CA HIS A 55 3.40 7.79 0.96
C HIS A 55 4.93 7.81 0.91
N ALA A 56 5.60 7.54 2.03
CA ALA A 56 7.05 7.55 2.13
C ALA A 56 7.73 6.42 1.33
N ILE A 57 7.07 5.27 1.15
CA ILE A 57 7.62 4.12 0.40
C ILE A 57 7.23 4.11 -1.09
N ARG A 58 6.41 5.07 -1.53
CA ARG A 58 5.94 5.12 -2.91
C ARG A 58 7.11 5.31 -3.88
N LYS A 59 7.14 4.54 -4.98
CA LYS A 59 8.21 4.53 -6.01
C LYS A 59 9.58 4.05 -5.52
N LEU A 60 9.66 3.40 -4.36
CA LEU A 60 10.90 2.74 -3.94
C LEU A 60 11.00 1.33 -4.54
N PRO A 61 12.22 0.83 -4.79
CA PRO A 61 12.43 -0.59 -5.08
C PRO A 61 12.13 -1.43 -3.84
N LEU A 62 11.69 -2.67 -4.05
CA LEU A 62 11.14 -3.54 -2.99
C LEU A 62 12.16 -3.78 -1.86
N ALA A 63 13.41 -4.09 -2.20
CA ALA A 63 14.49 -4.32 -1.22
C ALA A 63 14.75 -3.09 -0.34
N LYS A 64 14.76 -1.88 -0.94
CA LYS A 64 14.96 -0.63 -0.20
C LYS A 64 13.75 -0.31 0.68
N ALA A 65 12.54 -0.58 0.22
CA ALA A 65 11.32 -0.36 0.99
C ALA A 65 11.28 -1.24 2.25
N LYS A 66 11.66 -2.52 2.15
CA LYS A 66 11.77 -3.43 3.32
C LYS A 66 12.77 -2.91 4.35
N ARG A 67 14.01 -2.64 3.92
CA ARG A 67 15.06 -2.09 4.79
C ARG A 67 14.62 -0.80 5.47
N TYR A 68 13.94 0.08 4.73
CA TYR A 68 13.43 1.32 5.27
C TYR A 68 12.40 1.11 6.39
N LEU A 69 11.47 0.16 6.21
CA LEU A 69 10.47 -0.16 7.24
C LEU A 69 11.10 -0.84 8.46
N GLU A 70 12.10 -1.70 8.28
CA GLU A 70 12.88 -2.29 9.38
C GLU A 70 13.63 -1.21 10.18
N ASP A 71 14.23 -0.24 9.50
CA ASP A 71 14.86 0.92 10.15
C ASP A 71 13.86 1.79 10.92
N VAL A 72 12.61 1.88 10.45
CA VAL A 72 11.53 2.57 11.18
C VAL A 72 11.15 1.80 12.45
N LEU A 73 11.08 0.47 12.39
CA LEU A 73 10.83 -0.37 13.57
C LEU A 73 11.95 -0.22 14.60
N ALA A 74 13.20 -0.14 14.13
CA ALA A 74 14.39 0.12 14.95
C ALA A 74 14.57 1.59 15.35
N HIS A 75 13.65 2.49 14.98
CA HIS A 75 13.71 3.94 15.23
C HIS A 75 14.94 4.67 14.65
N LYS A 76 15.66 4.04 13.71
CA LYS A 76 16.82 4.64 13.05
C LYS A 76 16.42 5.70 12.03
N GLN A 77 15.29 5.50 11.36
CA GLN A 77 14.79 6.43 10.36
C GLN A 77 13.33 6.81 10.61
N ALA A 78 13.04 8.10 10.63
CA ALA A 78 11.68 8.62 10.82
C ALA A 78 10.89 8.69 9.51
N ILE A 79 9.58 8.45 9.61
CA ILE A 79 8.63 8.70 8.52
C ILE A 79 8.22 10.17 8.55
N PRO A 80 8.38 10.92 7.45
CA PRO A 80 7.94 12.30 7.38
C PRO A 80 6.41 12.36 7.35
N PHE A 81 5.83 13.28 8.13
CA PHE A 81 4.39 13.55 8.12
C PHE A 81 4.15 14.81 7.27
N THR A 82 3.39 14.64 6.18
CA THR A 82 3.18 15.68 5.17
C THR A 82 1.79 16.29 5.24
N ARG A 83 0.74 15.47 5.34
CA ARG A 83 -0.65 15.95 5.38
C ARG A 83 -1.18 16.06 6.80
N PHE A 84 -0.93 15.07 7.64
CA PHE A 84 -1.49 15.00 8.99
C PHE A 84 -0.55 15.59 10.05
N CYS A 85 -0.47 16.91 10.08
CA CYS A 85 0.57 17.66 10.81
C CYS A 85 0.14 18.22 12.18
N GLY A 86 -1.13 18.04 12.58
CA GLY A 86 -1.67 18.62 13.82
C GLY A 86 -1.09 17.98 15.09
N GLY A 87 -0.21 18.71 15.80
CA GLY A 87 0.40 18.27 17.05
C GLY A 87 1.48 17.19 16.89
N VAL A 88 2.07 17.06 15.70
CA VAL A 88 3.14 16.09 15.45
C VAL A 88 4.49 16.69 15.87
N GLY A 89 5.25 15.92 16.66
CA GLY A 89 6.62 16.28 17.05
C GLY A 89 7.56 16.46 15.85
N ARG A 90 8.55 17.32 16.01
CA ARG A 90 9.59 17.56 15.00
C ARG A 90 10.81 16.70 15.29
N THR A 91 11.46 16.21 14.24
CA THR A 91 12.66 15.36 14.36
C THR A 91 13.68 15.81 13.31
N ALA A 92 14.96 15.91 13.69
CA ALA A 92 16.04 16.30 12.78
C ALA A 92 16.14 15.37 11.56
N GLN A 93 15.91 14.07 11.74
CA GLN A 93 15.89 13.06 10.67
C GLN A 93 14.86 13.36 9.56
N ALA A 94 13.73 13.99 9.90
CA ALA A 94 12.68 14.32 8.94
C ALA A 94 13.05 15.53 8.06
N LYS A 95 13.99 16.38 8.51
CA LYS A 95 14.42 17.59 7.80
C LYS A 95 15.01 17.28 6.43
N ASN A 96 15.73 16.17 6.30
CA ASN A 96 16.34 15.75 5.03
C ASN A 96 15.32 15.25 4.00
N ARG A 97 14.10 14.87 4.45
CA ARG A 97 13.06 14.32 3.58
C ARG A 97 11.95 15.30 3.27
N HIS A 98 11.65 16.23 4.18
CA HIS A 98 10.56 17.18 4.02
C HIS A 98 10.82 18.47 4.80
N SER A 99 10.50 19.60 4.18
CA SER A 99 10.77 20.95 4.70
C SER A 99 10.12 21.23 6.06
N ASN A 100 8.94 20.67 6.31
CA ASN A 100 8.17 20.83 7.56
C ASN A 100 8.88 20.25 8.81
N GLY A 101 9.85 19.33 8.63
CA GLY A 101 10.61 18.74 9.74
C GLY A 101 9.80 17.89 10.74
N GLN A 102 8.52 17.64 10.47
CA GLN A 102 7.66 16.77 11.28
C GLN A 102 7.80 15.31 10.87
N GLY A 103 7.95 14.42 11.85
CA GLY A 103 8.11 12.99 11.60
C GLY A 103 7.92 12.15 12.85
N ARG A 104 7.54 10.87 12.66
CA ARG A 104 7.35 9.90 13.74
C ARG A 104 7.79 8.50 13.29
N TRP A 105 7.82 7.57 14.23
CA TRP A 105 8.05 6.14 14.01
C TRP A 105 6.77 5.34 14.29
N PRO A 106 5.81 5.26 13.34
CA PRO A 106 4.59 4.46 13.50
C PRO A 106 4.87 2.96 13.37
N VAL A 107 5.40 2.34 14.45
CA VAL A 107 5.80 0.92 14.51
C VAL A 107 4.71 -0.03 14.03
N LYS A 108 3.48 0.10 14.55
CA LYS A 108 2.37 -0.78 14.19
C LYS A 108 2.05 -0.70 12.69
N SER A 109 1.94 0.51 12.14
CA SER A 109 1.66 0.67 10.70
C SER A 109 2.79 0.13 9.83
N ALA A 110 4.05 0.31 10.23
CA ALA A 110 5.20 -0.20 9.51
C ALA A 110 5.21 -1.74 9.44
N SER A 111 4.91 -2.42 10.56
CA SER A 111 4.82 -3.88 10.60
C SER A 111 3.78 -4.42 9.62
N PHE A 112 2.55 -3.88 9.64
CA PHE A 112 1.49 -4.34 8.74
C PHE A 112 1.81 -4.12 7.25
N ILE A 113 2.52 -3.03 6.92
CA ILE A 113 2.94 -2.77 5.54
C ILE A 113 4.08 -3.73 5.14
N LEU A 114 4.99 -4.04 6.05
CA LEU A 114 6.06 -5.01 5.80
C LEU A 114 5.49 -6.40 5.53
N ASP A 115 4.49 -6.83 6.29
CA ASP A 115 3.79 -8.10 6.06
C ASP A 115 3.06 -8.10 4.70
N LEU A 116 2.48 -6.97 4.31
CA LEU A 116 1.85 -6.81 2.99
C LEU A 116 2.87 -6.88 1.85
N LEU A 117 4.08 -6.35 2.05
CA LEU A 117 5.17 -6.42 1.06
C LEU A 117 5.70 -7.85 0.90
N LYS A 118 5.82 -8.62 1.99
CA LYS A 118 6.17 -10.04 1.94
C LYS A 118 5.13 -10.84 1.16
N ASN A 119 3.85 -10.58 1.41
CA ASN A 119 2.76 -11.20 0.66
C ASN A 119 2.81 -10.82 -0.84
N ALA A 120 3.12 -9.56 -1.14
CA ALA A 120 3.24 -9.09 -2.52
C ALA A 120 4.43 -9.73 -3.28
N GLU A 121 5.53 -10.02 -2.57
CA GLU A 121 6.69 -10.75 -3.07
C GLU A 121 6.34 -12.20 -3.37
N SER A 122 5.68 -12.91 -2.46
CA SER A 122 5.21 -14.29 -2.72
C SER A 122 4.26 -14.34 -3.93
N ASN A 123 3.41 -13.31 -4.10
CA ASN A 123 2.56 -13.21 -5.30
C ASN A 123 3.37 -12.96 -6.59
N ALA A 124 4.53 -12.30 -6.49
CA ALA A 124 5.41 -12.08 -7.63
C ALA A 124 6.16 -13.34 -8.04
N GLU A 125 6.63 -14.12 -7.08
CA GLU A 125 7.24 -15.43 -7.30
C GLU A 125 6.26 -16.37 -8.00
N VAL A 126 4.99 -16.42 -7.55
CA VAL A 126 3.94 -17.23 -8.18
C VAL A 126 3.66 -16.78 -9.63
N LYS A 127 3.82 -15.50 -9.94
CA LYS A 127 3.70 -14.98 -11.31
C LYS A 127 4.96 -15.15 -12.15
N GLY A 128 6.07 -15.59 -11.57
CA GLY A 128 7.36 -15.70 -12.26
C GLY A 128 7.99 -14.35 -12.62
N LEU A 129 7.67 -13.28 -11.87
CA LEU A 129 8.35 -12.00 -12.03
C LEU A 129 9.67 -12.00 -11.25
N ASP A 130 10.67 -11.29 -11.77
CA ASP A 130 11.94 -11.12 -11.08
C ASP A 130 11.77 -10.21 -9.84
N VAL A 131 12.13 -10.70 -8.66
CA VAL A 131 11.89 -10.01 -7.38
C VAL A 131 12.76 -8.76 -7.22
N ASP A 132 13.95 -8.77 -7.81
CA ASP A 132 14.95 -7.72 -7.60
C ASP A 132 14.66 -6.45 -8.43
N SER A 133 14.05 -6.61 -9.61
CA SER A 133 13.64 -5.50 -10.48
C SER A 133 12.29 -4.86 -10.10
N LEU A 134 11.57 -5.40 -9.11
CA LEU A 134 10.28 -4.88 -8.67
C LEU A 134 10.39 -3.57 -7.90
N PHE A 135 9.46 -2.67 -8.20
CA PHE A 135 9.26 -1.45 -7.42
C PHE A 135 7.78 -1.21 -7.13
N ILE A 136 7.53 -0.40 -6.10
CA ILE A 136 6.17 -0.03 -5.69
C ILE A 136 5.64 1.06 -6.63
N SER A 137 4.81 0.69 -7.59
CA SER A 137 4.24 1.61 -8.56
C SER A 137 3.10 2.44 -7.96
N HIS A 138 2.15 1.76 -7.32
CA HIS A 138 1.01 2.38 -6.67
C HIS A 138 0.79 1.82 -5.27
N ILE A 139 0.54 2.72 -4.33
CA ILE A 139 0.11 2.37 -2.99
C ILE A 139 -0.96 3.35 -2.55
N GLN A 140 -2.04 2.81 -2.01
CA GLN A 140 -3.18 3.59 -1.56
C GLN A 140 -3.67 3.05 -0.22
N VAL A 141 -4.06 3.98 0.65
CA VAL A 141 -4.64 3.68 1.94
C VAL A 141 -5.99 4.38 1.99
N ASN A 142 -7.05 3.59 2.12
CA ASN A 142 -8.43 4.05 2.22
C ASN A 142 -8.94 3.87 3.66
N GLN A 143 -9.82 4.75 4.10
CA GLN A 143 -10.49 4.57 5.41
C GLN A 143 -11.47 3.42 5.29
N ALA A 144 -11.40 2.49 6.25
CA ALA A 144 -12.40 1.44 6.41
C ALA A 144 -13.50 1.91 7.38
N GLN A 145 -14.55 1.09 7.54
CA GLN A 145 -15.64 1.39 8.47
C GLN A 145 -15.11 1.57 9.90
N LYS A 146 -15.46 2.70 10.53
CA LYS A 146 -15.05 2.97 11.92
C LYS A 146 -15.75 2.01 12.88
N GLN A 147 -14.97 1.39 13.78
CA GLN A 147 -15.55 0.55 14.82
C GLN A 147 -16.22 1.40 15.88
N ARG A 148 -17.45 1.06 16.22
CA ARG A 148 -18.25 1.80 17.21
C ARG A 148 -17.86 1.39 18.63
N ARG A 149 -17.47 2.39 19.44
CA ARG A 149 -17.31 2.28 20.90
C ARG A 149 -17.69 3.60 21.55
N ARG A 150 -18.40 3.52 22.69
CA ARG A 150 -18.80 4.66 23.52
C ARG A 150 -17.90 4.75 24.75
N THR A 151 -17.63 5.95 25.24
CA THR A 151 -16.89 6.21 26.47
C THR A 151 -17.63 7.25 27.30
N TYR A 152 -17.82 6.97 28.58
CA TYR A 152 -18.43 7.91 29.52
C TYR A 152 -17.43 9.01 29.90
N ARG A 153 -17.95 10.23 30.08
CA ARG A 153 -17.19 11.42 30.44
C ARG A 153 -17.85 12.10 31.64
N ALA A 154 -17.12 13.04 32.24
CA ALA A 154 -17.60 13.82 33.36
C ALA A 154 -18.97 14.48 33.07
N HIS A 155 -19.78 14.61 34.11
CA HIS A 155 -21.14 15.14 34.09
C HIS A 155 -22.12 14.33 33.20
N GLY A 156 -22.00 13.00 33.20
CA GLY A 156 -22.95 12.13 32.47
C GLY A 156 -22.86 12.20 30.93
N ARG A 157 -21.82 12.84 30.39
CA ARG A 157 -21.64 12.98 28.94
C ARG A 157 -21.18 11.66 28.30
N ILE A 158 -21.66 11.35 27.10
CA ILE A 158 -21.27 10.15 26.33
C ILE A 158 -20.61 10.57 25.03
N ASN A 159 -19.32 10.23 24.87
CA ASN A 159 -18.55 10.54 23.66
C ASN A 159 -18.12 9.26 22.92
N PRO A 160 -17.96 9.32 21.58
CA PRO A 160 -17.41 8.21 20.81
C PRO A 160 -15.89 8.11 20.97
N TYR A 161 -15.38 6.88 21.13
CA TYR A 161 -13.95 6.58 21.03
C TYR A 161 -13.74 5.47 19.99
N MET A 162 -13.84 5.86 18.72
CA MET A 162 -13.85 4.94 17.59
C MET A 162 -12.43 4.63 17.09
N SER A 163 -12.18 3.38 16.70
CA SER A 163 -11.00 3.07 15.90
C SER A 163 -11.25 3.38 14.43
N SER A 164 -10.21 3.83 13.73
CA SER A 164 -10.25 4.11 12.28
C SER A 164 -9.40 3.09 11.53
N PRO A 165 -9.92 1.88 11.27
CA PRO A 165 -9.22 0.88 10.46
C PRO A 165 -9.02 1.36 9.03
N CYS A 166 -8.19 0.65 8.26
CA CYS A 166 -7.91 1.01 6.87
C CYS A 166 -7.83 -0.19 5.93
N HIS A 167 -8.18 0.06 4.67
CA HIS A 167 -7.85 -0.83 3.56
C HIS A 167 -6.57 -0.32 2.91
N ILE A 168 -5.61 -1.21 2.67
CA ILE A 168 -4.37 -0.90 1.96
C ILE A 168 -4.38 -1.66 0.64
N GLU A 169 -4.12 -0.96 -0.45
CA GLU A 169 -3.96 -1.52 -1.79
C GLU A 169 -2.54 -1.24 -2.25
N LEU A 170 -1.89 -2.27 -2.78
CA LEU A 170 -0.52 -2.22 -3.24
C LEU A 170 -0.41 -2.86 -4.61
N ILE A 171 0.30 -2.17 -5.49
CA ILE A 171 0.66 -2.66 -6.83
C ILE A 171 2.17 -2.58 -6.95
N LEU A 172 2.77 -3.73 -7.25
CA LEU A 172 4.16 -3.81 -7.69
C LEU A 172 4.17 -3.88 -9.20
N SER A 173 5.14 -3.22 -9.81
CA SER A 173 5.40 -3.32 -11.23
C SER A 173 6.86 -3.63 -11.44
N GLU A 174 7.14 -4.43 -12.45
CA GLU A 174 8.49 -4.65 -12.92
C GLU A 174 9.00 -3.37 -13.60
N LYS A 175 10.24 -3.00 -13.31
CA LYS A 175 10.86 -1.87 -14.00
C LYS A 175 11.33 -2.33 -15.37
N GLU A 176 10.75 -1.78 -16.42
CA GLU A 176 11.32 -1.93 -17.75
C GLU A 176 12.67 -1.22 -17.77
N GLU A 177 13.74 -1.95 -18.07
CA GLU A 177 15.05 -1.34 -18.29
C GLU A 177 14.92 -0.37 -19.45
N SER A 178 14.95 0.93 -19.15
CA SER A 178 14.95 1.95 -20.19
C SER A 178 16.25 1.82 -20.96
N VAL A 179 16.16 1.36 -22.22
CA VAL A 179 17.22 1.49 -23.21
C VAL A 179 17.71 2.93 -23.16
N LYS A 180 19.01 3.13 -22.96
CA LYS A 180 19.62 4.46 -22.85
C LYS A 180 19.15 5.29 -24.05
N LYS A 181 18.48 6.41 -23.77
CA LYS A 181 18.23 7.43 -24.78
C LYS A 181 19.59 7.81 -25.37
N GLU A 182 19.71 7.73 -26.69
CA GLU A 182 20.90 8.23 -27.39
C GLU A 182 21.17 9.67 -26.95
N PRO A 183 22.44 10.08 -26.77
CA PRO A 183 22.76 11.43 -26.30
C PRO A 183 22.18 12.44 -27.29
N GLU A 184 21.29 13.32 -26.80
CA GLU A 184 20.83 14.48 -27.56
C GLU A 184 22.06 15.26 -28.03
N SER A 185 22.29 15.28 -29.35
CA SER A 185 23.30 16.09 -29.99
C SER A 185 23.08 17.55 -29.60
N GLN A 186 24.12 18.19 -29.07
CA GLN A 186 24.12 19.57 -28.60
C GLN A 186 23.68 20.53 -29.72
N LEU A 187 22.40 20.92 -29.75
CA LEU A 187 21.96 22.10 -30.49
C LEU A 187 22.16 23.32 -29.58
N ALA A 188 23.12 24.14 -29.97
CA ALA A 188 23.59 25.31 -29.24
C ALA A 188 22.45 26.26 -28.84
N THR A 189 22.40 26.63 -27.56
CA THR A 189 21.59 27.75 -27.08
C THR A 189 22.08 29.05 -27.73
N SER A 190 21.26 29.65 -28.60
CA SER A 190 21.48 31.00 -29.09
C SER A 190 21.34 31.99 -27.93
N LYS A 191 22.40 32.78 -27.67
CA LYS A 191 22.34 33.87 -26.69
C LYS A 191 21.42 34.97 -27.26
N SER A 192 20.33 35.29 -26.55
CA SER A 192 19.54 36.49 -26.82
C SER A 192 20.40 37.73 -26.57
N ARG A 193 20.69 38.51 -27.61
CA ARG A 193 21.26 39.86 -27.47
C ARG A 193 20.23 40.74 -26.75
N LYS A 194 20.61 41.33 -25.61
CA LYS A 194 19.84 42.42 -25.01
C LYS A 194 20.06 43.68 -25.84
N ALA A 195 18.96 44.33 -26.20
CA ALA A 195 18.94 45.71 -26.67
C ALA A 195 19.14 46.68 -25.49
#